data_AF-A0A661QU39-F1
#
_entry.id   AF-A0A661QU39-F1
#
_cell.length_a   1.000
_cell.length_b   1.000
_cell.length_c   1.000
_cell.angle_alpha   90.00
_cell.angle_beta   90.00
_cell.angle_gamma   90.00
#
_symmetry.space_group_name_H-M   'P 1'
#
loop_
_entity.id
_entity.type
_entity.pdbx_description
1 polymer ?
#
loop_
_entity_poly.entity_id
_entity_poly.type
_entity_poly.pdbx_seq_one_letter_code
_entity_poly.pdbx_strand_id
1 'polypeptide(L)'
;REMIPLKRNVKHWAEYIKTKQAIENFWDNYRTTLFPWNSNGPVLASILSERFSAVVSIARQDLRCDDGRKHLLESDGFNFDKATLLQGLDEKLSGIGDTRFINGILTGFTRTIAFRMTENRSRMEPAGAVDHGVVGFHYKGGQNSQIRMVQLAGDEPEWSGALLDNVAWKLMILDMQNRSKAVPLPQLLGQQQLKLLNDFVKYYRRGISDALKRNDIEETWISGLDGE
;
A
#
# COMPACT_ATOMS: atom_id res chain seq x y z
N ARG A 1 8.10 12.48 12.39
CA ARG A 1 9.47 12.85 11.97
C ARG A 1 9.36 13.45 10.59
N GLU A 2 9.79 14.69 10.39
CA GLU A 2 9.86 15.25 9.03
C GLU A 2 10.82 14.41 8.18
N MET A 3 10.35 13.86 7.07
CA MET A 3 11.14 13.05 6.13
C MET A 3 12.01 13.93 5.20
N ILE A 4 12.15 15.21 5.53
CA ILE A 4 12.86 16.21 4.73
C ILE A 4 14.35 16.17 5.13
N PRO A 5 15.28 15.90 4.21
CA PRO A 5 16.70 15.91 4.53
C PRO A 5 17.16 17.33 4.91
N LEU A 6 18.13 17.43 5.81
CA LEU A 6 18.71 18.71 6.18
C LEU A 6 19.38 19.35 4.96
N LYS A 7 19.03 20.60 4.64
CA LYS A 7 19.57 21.37 3.50
C LYS A 7 21.10 21.44 3.44
N ARG A 8 21.79 21.22 4.57
CA ARG A 8 23.25 21.17 4.65
C ARG A 8 23.89 20.02 3.86
N ASN A 9 23.15 18.93 3.60
CA ASN A 9 23.65 17.83 2.78
C ASN A 9 23.18 18.00 1.33
N VAL A 10 24.00 18.67 0.53
CA VAL A 10 23.68 19.07 -0.85
C VAL A 10 23.25 17.89 -1.73
N LYS A 11 23.93 16.74 -1.62
CA LYS A 11 23.61 15.54 -2.41
C LYS A 11 22.25 14.96 -2.04
N HIS A 12 21.96 14.79 -0.75
CA HIS A 12 20.66 14.27 -0.32
C HIS A 12 19.51 15.24 -0.61
N TRP A 13 19.78 16.55 -0.51
CA TRP A 13 18.79 17.57 -0.86
C TRP A 13 18.46 17.55 -2.36
N ALA A 14 19.47 17.42 -3.23
CA ALA A 14 19.27 17.31 -4.67
C ALA A 14 18.45 16.07 -5.05
N GLU A 15 18.78 14.90 -4.49
CA GLU A 15 18.02 13.67 -4.72
C GLU A 15 16.59 13.75 -4.17
N TYR A 16 16.39 14.41 -3.02
CA TYR A 16 15.06 14.68 -2.49
C TYR A 16 14.21 15.53 -3.44
N ILE A 17 14.77 16.63 -3.97
CA ILE A 17 14.07 17.47 -4.95
C ILE A 17 13.73 16.67 -6.21
N LYS A 18 14.71 15.93 -6.73
CA LYS A 18 14.51 15.10 -7.93
C LYS A 18 13.42 14.06 -7.74
N THR A 19 13.39 13.41 -6.57
CA THR A 19 12.34 12.44 -6.21
C THR A 19 10.98 13.11 -6.11
N LYS A 20 10.91 14.28 -5.45
CA LYS A 20 9.66 15.05 -5.34
C LYS A 20 9.12 15.41 -6.72
N GLN A 21 9.96 15.97 -7.60
CA GLN A 21 9.57 16.34 -8.96
C GLN A 21 9.13 15.13 -9.78
N ALA A 22 9.81 13.98 -9.65
CA ALA A 22 9.40 12.76 -10.34
C ALA A 22 8.00 12.29 -9.91
N ILE A 23 7.67 12.41 -8.60
CA ILE A 23 6.34 12.08 -8.08
C ILE A 23 5.29 13.09 -8.58
N GLU A 24 5.58 14.40 -8.56
CA GLU A 24 4.69 15.45 -9.11
C GLU A 24 4.36 15.15 -10.57
N ASN A 25 5.39 14.99 -11.40
CA ASN A 25 5.25 14.71 -12.82
C ASN A 25 4.48 13.41 -13.11
N PHE A 26 4.62 12.38 -12.26
CA PHE A 26 3.85 11.15 -12.43
C PHE A 26 2.35 11.43 -12.29
N TRP A 27 1.95 12.10 -11.21
CA TRP A 27 0.54 12.39 -10.96
C TRP A 27 -0.05 13.35 -11.98
N ASP A 28 0.69 14.39 -12.36
CA ASP A 28 0.22 15.38 -13.34
C ASP A 28 -0.03 14.74 -14.72
N ASN A 29 0.85 13.84 -15.15
CA ASN A 29 0.78 13.25 -16.50
C ASN A 29 -0.11 12.01 -16.58
N TYR A 30 -0.18 11.19 -15.52
CA TYR A 30 -0.80 9.86 -15.60
C TYR A 30 -2.08 9.71 -14.78
N ARG A 31 -2.44 10.62 -13.88
CA ARG A 31 -3.63 10.45 -13.01
C ARG A 31 -4.91 10.13 -13.79
N THR A 32 -5.19 10.87 -14.87
CA THR A 32 -6.38 10.67 -15.71
C THR A 32 -6.39 9.33 -16.45
N THR A 33 -5.27 8.61 -16.47
CA THR A 33 -5.16 7.26 -17.05
C THR A 33 -5.38 6.16 -16.01
N LEU A 34 -5.31 6.48 -14.71
CA LEU A 34 -5.45 5.52 -13.62
C LEU A 34 -6.90 5.34 -13.20
N PHE A 35 -7.22 4.17 -12.65
CA PHE A 35 -8.46 3.96 -11.93
C PHE A 35 -8.43 4.68 -10.57
N PRO A 36 -9.49 5.39 -10.15
CA PRO A 36 -10.86 5.37 -10.68
C PRO A 36 -11.16 6.45 -11.75
N TRP A 37 -10.26 7.41 -11.98
CA TRP A 37 -10.47 8.50 -12.96
C TRP A 37 -10.67 8.01 -14.39
N ASN A 38 -10.13 6.83 -14.71
CA ASN A 38 -10.43 6.06 -15.91
C ASN A 38 -10.86 4.65 -15.50
N SER A 39 -12.07 4.25 -15.89
CA SER A 39 -12.65 2.93 -15.57
C SER A 39 -11.86 1.76 -16.17
N ASN A 40 -11.16 1.98 -17.27
CA ASN A 40 -10.27 1.00 -17.91
C ASN A 40 -8.80 1.16 -17.51
N GLY A 41 -8.50 2.11 -16.62
CA GLY A 41 -7.16 2.39 -16.13
C GLY A 41 -6.61 1.29 -15.23
N PRO A 42 -5.28 1.20 -15.08
CA PRO A 42 -4.69 0.34 -14.07
C PRO A 42 -5.01 0.87 -12.67
N VAL A 43 -5.17 -0.05 -11.72
CA VAL A 43 -5.39 0.27 -10.31
C VAL A 43 -4.04 0.43 -9.61
N LEU A 44 -3.78 1.62 -9.07
CA LEU A 44 -2.65 1.86 -8.19
C LEU A 44 -3.08 1.65 -6.74
N ALA A 45 -2.64 0.54 -6.14
CA ALA A 45 -3.00 0.17 -4.77
C ALA A 45 -1.75 -0.12 -3.94
N SER A 46 -1.69 0.48 -2.74
CA SER A 46 -0.68 0.16 -1.74
C SER A 46 -1.26 -0.80 -0.72
N ILE A 47 -0.59 -1.94 -0.51
CA ILE A 47 -1.06 -2.99 0.40
C ILE A 47 -0.16 -3.02 1.63
N LEU A 48 -0.77 -2.78 2.79
CA LEU A 48 -0.11 -2.71 4.08
C LEU A 48 -0.60 -3.84 5.00
N SER A 49 0.29 -4.31 5.88
CA SER A 49 -0.02 -5.28 6.92
C SER A 49 -0.79 -4.64 8.08
N GLU A 50 -1.84 -5.31 8.57
CA GLU A 50 -2.44 -5.24 9.93
C GLU A 50 -2.44 -3.88 10.66
N ARG A 51 -2.72 -2.76 9.98
CA ARG A 51 -2.90 -1.45 10.61
C ARG A 51 -4.36 -1.20 10.97
N PHE A 52 -4.80 -1.73 12.11
CA PHE A 52 -6.22 -1.75 12.50
C PHE A 52 -6.71 -0.49 13.23
N SER A 53 -5.80 0.31 13.78
CA SER A 53 -6.13 1.45 14.64
C SER A 53 -7.05 2.48 13.99
N ALA A 54 -6.91 2.71 12.67
CA ALA A 54 -7.71 3.70 11.95
C ALA A 54 -9.20 3.34 11.91
N VAL A 55 -9.56 2.13 11.46
CA VAL A 55 -10.97 1.68 11.44
C VAL A 55 -11.55 1.60 12.84
N VAL A 56 -10.78 1.11 13.81
CA VAL A 56 -11.26 1.00 15.19
C VAL A 56 -11.52 2.38 15.78
N SER A 57 -10.64 3.34 15.53
CA SER A 57 -10.82 4.72 15.96
C SER A 57 -12.06 5.36 15.32
N ILE A 58 -12.32 5.10 14.04
CA ILE A 58 -13.52 5.61 13.36
C ILE A 58 -14.78 4.93 13.90
N ALA A 59 -14.76 3.62 14.09
CA ALA A 59 -15.90 2.87 14.61
C ALA A 59 -16.27 3.24 16.07
N ARG A 60 -15.33 3.82 16.83
CA ARG A 60 -15.57 4.36 18.18
C ARG A 60 -16.11 5.78 18.18
N GLN A 61 -16.11 6.49 17.05
CA GLN A 61 -16.69 7.84 16.97
C GLN A 61 -18.21 7.77 16.88
N ASP A 62 -18.86 8.87 17.26
CA ASP A 62 -20.30 9.01 17.05
C ASP A 62 -20.59 9.31 15.58
N LEU A 63 -20.85 8.25 14.81
CA LEU A 63 -21.15 8.32 13.39
C LEU A 63 -22.50 9.00 13.07
N ARG A 64 -23.28 9.40 14.09
CA ARG A 64 -24.50 10.20 13.91
C ARG A 64 -24.20 11.69 13.76
N CYS A 65 -23.02 12.13 14.19
CA CYS A 65 -22.54 13.50 14.03
C CYS A 65 -21.70 13.65 12.76
N ASP A 66 -21.74 14.82 12.12
CA ASP A 66 -20.90 15.13 10.95
C ASP A 66 -19.40 14.96 11.26
N ASP A 67 -18.97 15.37 12.45
CA ASP A 67 -17.57 15.26 12.87
C ASP A 67 -17.09 13.81 13.02
N GLY A 68 -17.99 12.89 13.40
CA GLY A 68 -17.68 11.46 13.46
C GLY A 68 -17.67 10.79 12.08
N ARG A 69 -18.39 11.35 11.11
CA ARG A 69 -18.43 10.88 9.72
C ARG A 69 -17.37 11.48 8.82
N LYS A 70 -16.68 12.54 9.22
CA LYS A 70 -15.67 13.23 8.39
C LYS A 70 -14.63 12.28 7.78
N HIS A 71 -14.33 11.19 8.49
CA HIS A 71 -13.34 10.19 8.06
C HIS A 71 -13.93 9.04 7.26
N LEU A 72 -15.24 8.93 7.13
CA LEU A 72 -15.91 7.91 6.33
C LEU A 72 -16.11 8.38 4.89
N LEU A 73 -16.04 7.44 3.96
CA LEU A 73 -16.61 7.64 2.63
C LEU A 73 -18.10 7.31 2.70
N GLU A 74 -18.95 8.33 2.59
CA GLU A 74 -20.40 8.15 2.60
C GLU A 74 -20.88 7.45 1.31
N SER A 75 -20.20 7.70 0.20
CA SER A 75 -20.37 7.06 -1.11
C SER A 75 -20.12 5.53 -1.10
N ASP A 76 -19.54 5.01 -0.02
CA ASP A 76 -19.27 3.59 0.19
C ASP A 76 -20.37 2.90 1.01
N GLY A 77 -21.62 3.29 0.75
CA GLY A 77 -22.79 2.60 1.29
C GLY A 77 -23.06 2.86 2.77
N PHE A 78 -22.60 3.99 3.31
CA PHE A 78 -22.99 4.41 4.65
C PHE A 78 -24.52 4.57 4.74
N ASN A 79 -25.12 4.02 5.79
CA ASN A 79 -26.56 4.09 6.01
C ASN A 79 -26.82 4.74 7.37
N PHE A 80 -27.37 5.96 7.33
CA PHE A 80 -27.64 6.75 8.53
C PHE A 80 -28.67 6.10 9.46
N ASP A 81 -29.72 5.46 8.91
CA ASP A 81 -30.76 4.80 9.70
C ASP A 81 -30.23 3.63 10.52
N LYS A 82 -29.11 3.03 10.08
CA LYS A 82 -28.41 1.98 10.83
C LYS A 82 -27.42 2.54 11.85
N ALA A 83 -27.03 3.81 11.77
CA ALA A 83 -26.08 4.42 12.68
C ALA A 83 -26.63 4.55 14.12
N THR A 84 -27.94 4.67 14.28
CA THR A 84 -28.61 4.63 15.59
C THR A 84 -28.45 3.30 16.31
N LEU A 85 -28.25 2.18 15.59
CA LEU A 85 -27.94 0.87 16.19
C LEU A 85 -26.57 0.82 16.85
N LEU A 86 -25.71 1.82 16.60
CA LEU A 86 -24.36 1.92 17.16
C LEU A 86 -24.33 2.69 18.49
N GLN A 87 -25.48 3.14 19.00
CA GLN A 87 -25.55 3.82 20.29
C GLN A 87 -25.09 2.91 21.44
N GLY A 88 -24.14 3.38 22.26
CA GLY A 88 -23.55 2.61 23.36
C GLY A 88 -22.60 1.49 22.90
N LEU A 89 -22.21 1.47 21.62
CA LEU A 89 -21.21 0.52 21.12
C LEU A 89 -19.83 0.84 21.69
N ASP A 90 -19.48 2.10 21.95
CA ASP A 90 -18.17 2.46 22.48
C ASP A 90 -17.90 1.82 23.86
N GLU A 91 -18.90 1.80 24.74
CA GLU A 91 -18.86 1.12 26.05
C GLU A 91 -18.65 -0.38 25.88
N LYS A 92 -19.34 -1.02 24.91
CA LYS A 92 -19.17 -2.44 24.59
C LYS A 92 -17.83 -2.75 23.95
N LEU A 93 -17.25 -1.80 23.22
CA LEU A 93 -15.93 -1.89 22.60
C LEU A 93 -14.81 -1.50 23.57
N SER A 94 -15.15 -0.89 24.71
CA SER A 94 -14.22 -0.57 25.78
C SER A 94 -13.65 -1.86 26.35
N GLY A 95 -12.35 -2.09 26.12
CA GLY A 95 -11.65 -3.32 26.51
C GLY A 95 -11.52 -4.38 25.41
N ILE A 96 -12.14 -4.20 24.23
CA ILE A 96 -11.86 -5.02 23.06
C ILE A 96 -10.65 -4.42 22.32
N GLY A 97 -9.57 -5.18 22.23
CA GLY A 97 -8.40 -4.79 21.44
C GLY A 97 -8.71 -4.75 19.94
N ASP A 98 -8.07 -3.82 19.22
CA ASP A 98 -8.26 -3.54 17.79
C ASP A 98 -8.28 -4.82 16.92
N THR A 99 -7.34 -5.73 17.16
CA THR A 99 -7.24 -7.01 16.45
C THR A 99 -8.45 -7.91 16.68
N ARG A 100 -8.97 -7.99 17.91
CA ARG A 100 -10.15 -8.82 18.21
C ARG A 100 -11.39 -8.23 17.56
N PHE A 101 -11.53 -6.90 17.59
CA PHE A 101 -12.65 -6.20 16.94
C PHE A 101 -12.67 -6.48 15.43
N ILE A 102 -11.55 -6.23 14.75
CA ILE A 102 -11.44 -6.41 13.30
C ILE A 102 -11.64 -7.86 12.87
N ASN A 103 -11.10 -8.84 13.59
CA ASN A 103 -11.34 -10.25 13.30
C ASN A 103 -12.78 -10.71 13.58
N GLY A 104 -13.52 -9.99 14.43
CA GLY A 104 -14.93 -10.25 14.69
C GLY A 104 -15.86 -9.77 13.57
N ILE A 105 -15.47 -8.71 12.85
CA ILE A 105 -16.30 -8.10 11.79
C ILE A 105 -15.91 -8.57 10.38
N LEU A 106 -14.64 -8.89 10.13
CA LEU A 106 -14.15 -9.33 8.82
C LEU A 106 -14.05 -10.84 8.72
N THR A 107 -14.94 -11.42 7.92
CA THR A 107 -14.92 -12.82 7.50
C THR A 107 -14.25 -12.97 6.11
N GLY A 108 -13.98 -14.20 5.67
CA GLY A 108 -13.42 -14.42 4.33
C GLY A 108 -14.26 -13.77 3.23
N PHE A 109 -13.60 -13.14 2.25
CA PHE A 109 -14.20 -12.41 1.13
C PHE A 109 -15.02 -11.17 1.54
N THR A 110 -14.64 -10.50 2.62
CA THR A 110 -15.29 -9.25 3.05
C THR A 110 -14.29 -8.11 3.19
N ARG A 111 -14.81 -6.88 3.11
CA ARG A 111 -14.07 -5.65 3.38
C ARG A 111 -14.85 -4.73 4.30
N THR A 112 -14.15 -3.80 4.94
CA THR A 112 -14.79 -2.69 5.67
C THR A 112 -15.26 -1.63 4.70
N ILE A 113 -16.09 -0.72 5.21
CA ILE A 113 -16.29 0.58 4.59
C ILE A 113 -14.93 1.30 4.46
N ALA A 114 -14.78 2.08 3.40
CA ALA A 114 -13.63 2.91 3.15
C ALA A 114 -13.63 4.15 4.02
N PHE A 115 -12.44 4.60 4.34
CA PHE A 115 -12.21 5.75 5.20
C PHE A 115 -11.06 6.60 4.68
N ARG A 116 -11.16 7.90 4.92
CA ARG A 116 -10.12 8.88 4.62
C ARG A 116 -8.94 8.68 5.54
N MET A 117 -7.75 8.69 4.95
CA MET A 117 -6.49 8.63 5.65
C MET A 117 -6.02 10.05 5.99
N THR A 118 -6.77 10.75 6.84
CA THR A 118 -6.54 12.15 7.24
C THR A 118 -5.37 12.34 8.20
N GLU A 119 -4.53 11.33 8.42
CA GLU A 119 -3.38 11.52 9.30
C GLU A 119 -2.40 12.49 8.64
N ASN A 120 -2.23 13.65 9.29
CA ASN A 120 -1.20 14.65 9.06
C ASN A 120 0.19 14.03 9.33
N ARG A 121 0.57 13.09 8.45
CA ARG A 121 1.88 12.46 8.47
C ARG A 121 2.82 13.33 7.68
N SER A 122 4.07 13.40 8.12
CA SER A 122 5.13 13.87 7.24
C SER A 122 5.27 12.89 6.09
N ARG A 123 4.63 13.24 4.97
CA ARG A 123 4.74 12.53 3.71
C ARG A 123 5.92 13.12 2.93
N MET A 124 6.62 12.27 2.19
CA MET A 124 7.55 12.75 1.16
C MET A 124 6.81 13.17 -0.12
N GLU A 125 5.55 12.78 -0.25
CA GLU A 125 4.70 13.11 -1.39
C GLU A 125 4.51 14.64 -1.49
N PRO A 126 4.53 15.20 -2.70
CA PRO A 126 4.24 16.60 -2.92
C PRO A 126 2.81 16.98 -2.55
N ALA A 127 2.59 18.23 -2.12
CA ALA A 127 1.28 18.71 -1.69
C ALA A 127 0.18 18.48 -2.74
N GLY A 128 0.46 18.76 -4.02
CA GLY A 128 -0.51 18.55 -5.10
C GLY A 128 -0.96 17.09 -5.28
N ALA A 129 -0.12 16.11 -4.92
CA ALA A 129 -0.52 14.71 -4.92
C ALA A 129 -1.39 14.34 -3.70
N VAL A 130 -1.21 15.06 -2.59
CA VAL A 130 -1.95 14.86 -1.32
C VAL A 130 -3.33 15.52 -1.38
N ASP A 131 -3.46 16.64 -2.10
CA ASP A 131 -4.71 17.40 -2.23
C ASP A 131 -5.85 16.56 -2.82
N HIS A 132 -5.53 15.49 -3.55
CA HIS A 132 -6.51 14.55 -4.10
C HIS A 132 -7.05 13.54 -3.08
N GLY A 133 -6.53 13.53 -1.87
CA GLY A 133 -6.96 12.61 -0.83
C GLY A 133 -6.39 11.20 -0.99
N VAL A 134 -6.46 10.46 0.12
CA VAL A 134 -6.11 9.05 0.18
C VAL A 134 -7.19 8.35 0.98
N VAL A 135 -7.79 7.33 0.40
CA VAL A 135 -8.75 6.47 1.07
C VAL A 135 -8.14 5.10 1.35
N GLY A 136 -8.66 4.41 2.35
CA GLY A 136 -8.27 3.05 2.63
C GLY A 136 -9.42 2.22 3.15
N PHE A 137 -9.28 0.90 3.04
CA PHE A 137 -10.19 -0.06 3.64
C PHE A 137 -9.40 -1.30 4.07
N HIS A 138 -9.97 -2.07 4.99
CA HIS A 138 -9.45 -3.38 5.35
C HIS A 138 -10.20 -4.46 4.60
N TYR A 139 -9.52 -5.53 4.21
CA TYR A 139 -10.12 -6.67 3.54
C TYR A 139 -9.52 -7.99 3.99
N LYS A 140 -10.27 -9.06 3.81
CA LYS A 140 -9.84 -10.44 4.08
C LYS A 140 -10.12 -11.33 2.86
N GLY A 141 -9.05 -11.86 2.26
CA GLY A 141 -9.09 -12.71 1.06
C GLY A 141 -9.86 -14.01 1.27
N GLY A 142 -9.31 -14.94 2.04
CA GLY A 142 -9.97 -16.18 2.46
C GLY A 142 -10.10 -16.30 3.98
N GLN A 143 -10.68 -17.41 4.45
CA GLN A 143 -10.92 -17.62 5.88
C GLN A 143 -9.65 -17.64 6.72
N ASN A 144 -8.56 -18.16 6.14
CA ASN A 144 -7.25 -18.29 6.79
C ASN A 144 -6.27 -17.19 6.34
N SER A 145 -6.68 -16.30 5.44
CA SER A 145 -5.90 -15.13 5.04
C SER A 145 -5.82 -14.13 6.20
N GLN A 146 -4.69 -13.43 6.26
CA GLN A 146 -4.56 -12.28 7.14
C GLN A 146 -5.36 -11.09 6.61
N ILE A 147 -5.85 -10.27 7.54
CA ILE A 147 -6.53 -9.03 7.21
C ILE A 147 -5.46 -8.03 6.75
N ARG A 148 -5.75 -7.40 5.61
CA ARG A 148 -4.85 -6.45 4.95
C ARG A 148 -5.52 -5.10 4.85
N MET A 149 -4.70 -4.06 4.81
CA MET A 149 -5.17 -2.71 4.52
C MET A 149 -4.75 -2.34 3.10
N VAL A 150 -5.67 -1.76 2.35
CA VAL A 150 -5.39 -1.16 1.04
C VAL A 150 -5.47 0.35 1.19
N GLN A 151 -4.56 1.05 0.53
CA GLN A 151 -4.61 2.49 0.35
C GLN A 151 -4.68 2.82 -1.14
N LEU A 152 -5.56 3.76 -1.46
CA LEU A 152 -5.88 4.19 -2.81
C LEU A 152 -5.82 5.71 -2.85
N ALA A 153 -5.33 6.27 -3.95
CA ALA A 153 -5.37 7.71 -4.18
C ALA A 153 -6.78 8.15 -4.60
N GLY A 154 -7.14 9.38 -4.26
CA GLY A 154 -8.48 9.93 -4.50
C GLY A 154 -9.32 10.02 -3.22
N ASP A 155 -10.49 10.61 -3.36
CA ASP A 155 -11.52 10.75 -2.33
C ASP A 155 -12.91 10.66 -3.02
N GLU A 156 -13.94 11.15 -2.36
CA GLU A 156 -15.23 11.45 -2.97
C GLU A 156 -15.11 12.68 -3.90
N PRO A 157 -15.85 12.70 -5.02
CA PRO A 157 -16.84 11.70 -5.46
C PRO A 157 -16.27 10.58 -6.35
N GLU A 158 -14.96 10.53 -6.59
CA GLU A 158 -14.37 9.58 -7.55
C GLU A 158 -14.47 8.12 -7.11
N TRP A 159 -14.48 7.87 -5.81
CA TRP A 159 -14.71 6.55 -5.25
C TRP A 159 -16.17 6.33 -4.90
N SER A 160 -16.69 5.17 -5.31
CA SER A 160 -18.00 4.65 -4.89
C SER A 160 -17.86 3.21 -4.40
N GLY A 161 -18.84 2.72 -3.65
CA GLY A 161 -18.79 1.36 -3.12
C GLY A 161 -18.60 0.27 -4.18
N ALA A 162 -19.23 0.41 -5.35
CA ALA A 162 -19.06 -0.54 -6.44
C ALA A 162 -17.62 -0.58 -7.01
N LEU A 163 -16.96 0.57 -7.09
CA LEU A 163 -15.57 0.67 -7.56
C LEU A 163 -14.60 0.09 -6.52
N LEU A 164 -14.86 0.37 -5.23
CA LEU A 164 -14.07 -0.18 -4.13
C LEU A 164 -14.24 -1.70 -4.00
N ASP A 165 -15.46 -2.21 -4.19
CA ASP A 165 -15.75 -3.64 -4.26
C ASP A 165 -15.00 -4.32 -5.40
N ASN A 166 -14.94 -3.67 -6.59
CA ASN A 166 -14.20 -4.18 -7.73
C ASN A 166 -12.70 -4.34 -7.42
N VAL A 167 -12.10 -3.33 -6.78
CA VAL A 167 -10.69 -3.38 -6.35
C VAL A 167 -10.48 -4.48 -5.30
N ALA A 168 -11.33 -4.53 -4.27
CA ALA A 168 -11.22 -5.52 -3.21
C ALA A 168 -11.34 -6.94 -3.75
N TRP A 169 -12.32 -7.20 -4.63
CA TRP A 169 -12.51 -8.49 -5.27
C TRP A 169 -11.29 -8.94 -6.07
N LYS A 170 -10.71 -8.05 -6.88
CA LYS A 170 -9.46 -8.32 -7.62
C LYS A 170 -8.34 -8.71 -6.66
N LEU A 171 -8.18 -7.98 -5.55
CA LEU A 171 -7.14 -8.26 -4.56
C LEU A 171 -7.37 -9.58 -3.81
N MET A 172 -8.62 -9.91 -3.50
CA MET A 172 -9.00 -11.17 -2.84
C MET A 172 -8.77 -12.38 -3.74
N ILE A 173 -9.15 -12.31 -5.03
CA ILE A 173 -8.88 -13.40 -6.00
C ILE A 173 -7.38 -13.65 -6.14
N LEU A 174 -6.58 -12.58 -6.18
CA LEU A 174 -5.14 -12.70 -6.32
C LEU A 174 -4.45 -13.26 -5.06
N ASP A 175 -5.16 -13.34 -3.93
CA ASP A 175 -4.74 -14.03 -2.70
C ASP A 175 -5.10 -15.54 -2.76
N MET A 176 -4.63 -16.22 -3.81
CA MET A 176 -4.96 -17.64 -4.09
C MET A 176 -4.45 -18.61 -3.02
N GLN A 177 -3.48 -18.20 -2.19
CA GLN A 177 -2.82 -19.12 -1.27
C GLN A 177 -3.64 -19.38 0.00
N ASN A 178 -4.59 -18.50 0.36
CA ASN A 178 -5.41 -18.59 1.57
C ASN A 178 -4.60 -19.03 2.81
N ARG A 179 -3.40 -18.46 2.94
CA ARG A 179 -2.41 -18.75 3.99
C ARG A 179 -2.07 -17.47 4.72
N SER A 180 -1.60 -17.61 5.96
CA SER A 180 -1.02 -16.48 6.68
C SER A 180 0.17 -15.92 5.88
N LYS A 181 0.26 -14.59 5.77
CA LYS A 181 1.28 -13.84 4.99
C LYS A 181 1.22 -13.94 3.47
N ALA A 182 0.20 -14.59 2.90
CA ALA A 182 0.03 -14.66 1.45
C ALA A 182 -0.25 -13.28 0.85
N VAL A 183 0.64 -12.79 -0.03
CA VAL A 183 0.48 -11.54 -0.79
C VAL A 183 -0.19 -11.82 -2.13
N PRO A 184 -0.90 -10.85 -2.74
CA PRO A 184 -1.44 -11.01 -4.09
C PRO A 184 -0.38 -11.53 -5.06
N LEU A 185 -0.80 -12.42 -5.96
CA LEU A 185 0.09 -13.13 -6.90
C LEU A 185 1.13 -12.22 -7.59
N PRO A 186 0.79 -11.02 -8.11
CA PRO A 186 1.78 -10.14 -8.74
C PRO A 186 2.90 -9.71 -7.77
N GLN A 187 2.54 -9.41 -6.52
CA GLN A 187 3.51 -9.04 -5.48
C GLN A 187 4.38 -10.23 -5.08
N LEU A 188 3.80 -11.44 -5.01
CA LEU A 188 4.54 -12.66 -4.73
C LEU A 188 5.60 -12.92 -5.80
N LEU A 189 5.21 -12.83 -7.08
CA LEU A 189 6.11 -13.04 -8.20
C LEU A 189 7.24 -12.00 -8.22
N GLY A 190 6.91 -10.73 -7.98
CA GLY A 190 7.91 -9.66 -7.87
C GLY A 190 8.92 -9.91 -6.75
N GLN A 191 8.46 -10.37 -5.58
CA GLN A 191 9.35 -10.73 -4.47
C GLN A 191 10.26 -11.93 -4.80
N GLN A 192 9.73 -12.94 -5.49
CA GLN A 192 10.52 -14.09 -5.93
C GLN A 192 11.62 -13.67 -6.91
N GLN A 193 11.29 -12.84 -7.92
CA GLN A 193 12.28 -12.32 -8.87
C GLN A 193 13.34 -11.44 -8.19
N LEU A 194 12.95 -10.59 -7.25
CA LEU A 194 13.89 -9.78 -6.49
C LEU A 194 14.88 -10.64 -5.68
N LYS A 195 14.41 -11.74 -5.11
CA LYS A 195 15.27 -12.68 -4.39
C LYS A 195 16.33 -13.31 -5.31
N LEU A 196 15.94 -13.70 -6.52
CA LEU A 196 16.86 -14.25 -7.52
C LEU A 196 17.99 -13.26 -7.88
N LEU A 197 17.68 -11.97 -8.02
CA LEU A 197 18.70 -10.94 -8.29
C LEU A 197 19.74 -10.85 -7.17
N ASN A 198 19.31 -10.90 -5.91
CA ASN A 198 20.24 -10.87 -4.77
C ASN A 198 21.17 -12.09 -4.75
N ASP A 199 20.62 -13.26 -5.05
CA ASP A 199 21.42 -14.49 -5.10
C ASP A 199 22.37 -14.45 -6.29
N PHE A 200 21.92 -13.99 -7.48
CA PHE A 200 22.77 -13.77 -8.64
C PHE A 200 23.97 -12.85 -8.33
N VAL A 201 23.73 -11.69 -7.69
CA VAL A 201 24.81 -10.76 -7.32
C VAL A 201 25.82 -11.41 -6.36
N LYS A 202 25.36 -12.22 -5.40
CA LYS A 202 26.26 -12.97 -4.50
C LYS A 202 27.10 -13.98 -5.28
N TYR A 203 26.48 -14.77 -6.15
CA TYR A 203 27.17 -15.75 -6.98
C TYR A 203 28.18 -15.08 -7.92
N TYR A 204 27.79 -13.99 -8.58
CA TYR A 204 28.67 -13.23 -9.47
C TYR A 204 29.89 -12.67 -8.74
N ARG A 205 29.69 -12.04 -7.57
CA ARG A 205 30.80 -11.56 -6.72
C ARG A 205 31.74 -12.68 -6.29
N ARG A 206 31.18 -13.83 -5.92
CA ARG A 206 31.96 -15.02 -5.57
C ARG A 206 32.75 -15.54 -6.76
N GLY A 207 32.12 -15.65 -7.93
CA GLY A 207 32.76 -16.06 -9.18
C GLY A 207 33.94 -15.15 -9.56
N ILE A 208 33.79 -13.83 -9.48
CA ILE A 208 34.89 -12.88 -9.69
C ILE A 208 35.99 -13.08 -8.65
N SER A 209 35.63 -13.20 -7.37
CA SER A 209 36.62 -13.40 -6.30
C SER A 209 37.42 -14.69 -6.48
N ASP A 210 36.75 -15.77 -6.88
CA ASP A 210 37.37 -17.07 -7.13
C ASP A 210 38.19 -17.08 -8.42
N ALA A 211 37.77 -16.35 -9.46
CA ALA A 211 38.53 -16.19 -10.70
C ALA A 211 39.77 -15.28 -10.52
N LEU A 212 39.67 -14.22 -9.71
CA LEU A 212 40.81 -13.40 -9.30
C LEU A 212 41.84 -14.22 -8.50
N LYS A 213 41.39 -15.08 -7.58
CA LYS A 213 42.29 -15.93 -6.79
C LYS A 213 43.02 -16.98 -7.64
N ARG A 214 42.43 -17.39 -8.75
CA ARG A 214 42.99 -18.40 -9.65
C ARG A 214 43.78 -17.79 -10.80
N ASN A 215 43.89 -16.46 -10.88
CA ASN A 215 44.42 -15.73 -12.03
C ASN A 215 43.73 -16.04 -13.38
N ASP A 216 42.56 -16.70 -13.36
CA ASP A 216 41.78 -17.04 -14.55
C ASP A 216 41.46 -15.79 -15.41
N ILE A 217 41.26 -14.65 -14.74
CA ILE A 217 40.97 -13.36 -15.40
C ILE A 217 42.22 -12.85 -16.12
N GLU A 218 43.39 -12.94 -15.50
CA GLU A 218 44.65 -12.50 -16.13
C GLU A 218 45.02 -13.41 -17.29
N GLU A 219 44.88 -14.73 -17.18
CA GLU A 219 45.09 -15.67 -18.30
C GLU A 219 44.13 -15.40 -19.47
N THR A 220 42.85 -15.14 -19.19
CA THR A 220 41.86 -14.83 -20.24
C THR A 220 42.13 -13.49 -20.92
N TRP A 221 42.63 -12.49 -20.18
CA TRP A 221 42.98 -11.18 -20.72
C TRP A 221 44.30 -11.21 -21.51
N ILE A 222 45.29 -11.98 -21.07
CA ILE A 222 46.59 -12.16 -21.74
C ILE A 222 46.43 -13.00 -23.02
N SER A 223 45.64 -14.07 -22.99
CA SER A 223 45.35 -14.90 -24.18
C SER A 223 44.61 -14.16 -25.29
N GLY A 224 43.90 -13.07 -24.98
CA GLY A 224 43.33 -12.17 -25.97
C GLY A 224 44.33 -11.15 -26.54
N LEU A 225 45.48 -10.95 -25.89
CA LEU A 225 46.58 -10.09 -26.34
C LEU A 225 47.66 -10.86 -27.11
N ASP A 226 47.81 -12.16 -26.85
CA ASP A 226 48.74 -13.06 -27.56
C ASP A 226 48.16 -13.61 -28.89
N GLY A 227 47.01 -13.06 -29.32
CA GLY A 227 46.28 -13.42 -30.53
C GLY A 227 46.34 -12.37 -31.64
N GLU A 228 47.54 -11.92 -31.99
CA GLU A 228 47.96 -11.48 -33.35
C GLU A 228 49.43 -11.87 -33.59
#